data_AF-A0A950QUF5-F1
#
_entry.id   AF-A0A950QUF5-F1
#
_cell.length_a   1.000
_cell.length_b   1.000
_cell.length_c   1.000
_cell.angle_alpha   90.00
_cell.angle_beta   90.00
_cell.angle_gamma   90.00
#
_symmetry.space_group_name_H-M   'P 1'
#
loop_
_entity.id
_entity.type
_entity.pdbx_description
1 polymer ?
#
loop_
_entity_poly.entity_id
_entity_poly.type
_entity_poly.pdbx_seq_one_letter_code
_entity_poly.pdbx_strand_id
1 'polypeptide(L)'
;MTFPLVIQYNSNGLFSVTGTPGALNIAAPFGPGAYSSSGGWEYNLPQLTYSSLSTTIPDTADGSPHTCNYNANYLLSDLSGSSHPLHMAVPVPSGDPACDVQFGPSIASGGDDFVQAYANGLSDFRVADADGTVYKFSSSSVPDYIEDRNGNKLLVTLNSSGATVTDSAGRMVLSTGTNSNYLFNSMNVSGLAPITIQWETVSGGFCLQSEGQSGLCAASGVMSAIQSITLPNQTQYSFQYDPTTGLLSQITYPSGGWVKYQWGTNPMGEVTTVPALNTGDPMSYRHDWPAIVQRSVSFDGTNIALQQNFEYSTGGWVYSQYTKAWTSKQTTVTS
;
A
#
# COMPACT_ATOMS: atom_id res chain seq x y z
N MET A 1 -5.65 1.37 -26.24
CA MET A 1 -5.36 1.14 -24.81
C MET A 1 -5.33 2.47 -24.08
N THR A 2 -6.08 2.61 -22.99
CA THR A 2 -5.97 3.76 -22.06
C THR A 2 -5.02 3.38 -20.94
N PHE A 3 -4.09 4.27 -20.56
CA PHE A 3 -3.26 4.06 -19.38
C PHE A 3 -3.95 4.71 -18.17
N PRO A 4 -4.49 3.93 -17.23
CA PRO A 4 -5.04 4.51 -16.02
C PRO A 4 -3.88 4.83 -15.07
N LEU A 5 -3.72 6.11 -14.78
CA LEU A 5 -2.90 6.60 -13.68
C LEU A 5 -3.84 6.97 -12.54
N VAL A 6 -3.60 6.41 -11.36
CA VAL A 6 -4.39 6.73 -10.17
C VAL A 6 -3.50 7.45 -9.18
N ILE A 7 -4.02 8.54 -8.62
CA ILE A 7 -3.45 9.22 -7.45
C ILE A 7 -4.41 8.90 -6.31
N GLN A 8 -3.94 8.18 -5.32
CA GLN A 8 -4.78 7.74 -4.21
C GLN A 8 -4.20 8.18 -2.88
N TYR A 9 -5.09 8.32 -1.90
CA TYR A 9 -4.75 8.60 -0.53
C TYR A 9 -5.04 7.36 0.33
N ASN A 10 -4.01 6.87 1.00
CA ASN A 10 -4.06 5.73 1.91
C ASN A 10 -3.56 6.15 3.29
N SER A 11 -4.49 6.30 4.24
CA SER A 11 -4.16 6.64 5.62
C SER A 11 -3.45 5.53 6.38
N ASN A 12 -3.62 4.26 5.99
CA ASN A 12 -3.00 3.13 6.69
C ASN A 12 -1.49 3.10 6.48
N GLY A 13 -1.02 3.59 5.34
CA GLY A 13 0.39 3.75 5.04
C GLY A 13 1.03 5.01 5.63
N LEU A 14 0.28 5.86 6.36
CA LEU A 14 0.81 7.12 6.89
C LEU A 14 1.54 6.96 8.21
N PHE A 15 1.29 5.87 8.93
CA PHE A 15 1.91 5.62 10.23
C PHE A 15 2.27 4.16 10.32
N SER A 16 3.43 3.88 10.91
CA SER A 16 3.86 2.52 11.22
C SER A 16 4.18 2.43 12.70
N VAL A 17 3.71 1.38 13.35
CA VAL A 17 4.16 1.06 14.70
C VAL A 17 5.52 0.38 14.57
N THR A 18 6.51 0.95 15.23
CA THR A 18 7.88 0.46 15.29
C THR A 18 8.29 0.30 16.74
N GLY A 19 9.46 -0.29 16.99
CA GLY A 19 10.05 -0.34 18.31
C GLY A 19 10.40 -1.75 18.75
N THR A 20 10.61 -1.90 20.04
CA THR A 20 11.04 -3.13 20.68
C THR A 20 10.02 -3.55 21.74
N PRO A 21 10.01 -4.81 22.19
CA PRO A 21 9.15 -5.24 23.29
C PRO A 21 9.25 -4.29 24.50
N GLY A 22 8.11 -3.71 24.90
CA GLY A 22 8.04 -2.73 26.00
C GLY A 22 8.25 -1.27 25.61
N ALA A 23 8.64 -0.97 24.36
CA ALA A 23 8.88 0.39 23.88
C ALA A 23 8.42 0.54 22.42
N LEU A 24 7.10 0.51 22.22
CA LEU A 24 6.50 0.78 20.91
C LEU A 24 6.45 2.29 20.65
N ASN A 25 6.68 2.69 19.40
CA ASN A 25 6.60 4.06 18.93
C ASN A 25 5.84 4.08 17.61
N ILE A 26 5.14 5.17 17.33
CA ILE A 26 4.58 5.39 16.00
C ILE A 26 5.58 6.22 15.22
N ALA A 27 6.14 5.63 14.17
CA ALA A 27 6.95 6.33 13.19
C ALA A 27 6.04 6.77 12.04
N ALA A 28 6.05 8.07 11.72
CA ALA A 28 5.68 8.49 10.38
C ALA A 28 6.69 7.84 9.41
N PRO A 29 6.27 7.21 8.31
CA PRO A 29 7.16 6.58 7.36
C PRO A 29 7.99 7.67 6.70
N PHE A 30 9.17 7.87 7.25
CA PHE A 30 10.25 8.60 6.62
C PHE A 30 10.97 7.62 5.70
N GLY A 31 10.45 7.42 4.49
CA GLY A 31 11.21 6.72 3.46
C GLY A 31 10.39 6.27 2.24
N PRO A 32 10.84 6.58 1.01
CA PRO A 32 10.22 6.10 -0.23
C PRO A 32 10.51 4.60 -0.42
N GLY A 33 9.77 3.75 0.30
CA GLY A 33 9.92 2.28 0.23
C GLY A 33 9.24 1.64 -0.99
N ALA A 34 8.33 2.35 -1.65
CA ALA A 34 7.80 2.04 -2.97
C ALA A 34 7.57 3.37 -3.66
N TYR A 35 7.74 3.43 -4.98
CA TYR A 35 7.73 4.67 -5.77
C TYR A 35 6.72 5.71 -5.26
N SER A 36 7.24 6.89 -4.86
CA SER A 36 6.50 8.15 -4.71
C SER A 36 5.32 8.18 -3.72
N SER A 37 5.44 7.56 -2.54
CA SER A 37 4.49 7.81 -1.45
C SER A 37 4.95 8.93 -0.51
N SER A 38 4.04 9.86 -0.17
CA SER A 38 4.29 10.89 0.85
C SER A 38 2.99 11.43 1.42
N GLY A 39 2.94 11.56 2.76
CA GLY A 39 1.76 12.10 3.45
C GLY A 39 0.49 11.31 3.15
N GLY A 40 0.61 9.99 2.97
CA GLY A 40 -0.49 9.08 2.63
C GLY A 40 -0.87 9.09 1.15
N TRP A 41 -0.32 10.00 0.34
CA TRP A 41 -0.55 10.02 -1.10
C TRP A 41 0.41 9.08 -1.82
N GLU A 42 -0.09 8.34 -2.81
CA GLU A 42 0.70 7.49 -3.67
C GLU A 42 0.16 7.49 -5.10
N TYR A 43 1.07 7.24 -6.04
CA TYR A 43 0.73 7.04 -7.44
C TYR A 43 0.63 5.54 -7.67
N ASN A 44 -0.57 5.07 -7.94
CA ASN A 44 -0.79 3.65 -8.10
C ASN A 44 -0.54 3.27 -9.57
N LEU A 45 0.57 2.57 -9.77
CA LEU A 45 0.80 1.66 -10.88
C LEU A 45 0.47 0.25 -10.40
N PRO A 46 0.18 -0.72 -11.27
CA PRO A 46 0.03 -2.09 -10.82
C PRO A 46 1.27 -2.49 -10.04
N GLN A 47 1.09 -3.03 -8.85
CA GLN A 47 2.20 -3.39 -7.98
C GLN A 47 2.12 -4.84 -7.56
N LEU A 48 3.18 -5.60 -7.82
CA LEU A 48 3.40 -6.92 -7.26
C LEU A 48 4.26 -6.77 -6.00
N THR A 49 3.69 -7.11 -4.86
CA THR A 49 4.40 -7.18 -3.58
C THR A 49 4.45 -8.62 -3.09
N TYR A 50 5.40 -8.91 -2.19
CA TYR A 50 5.55 -10.21 -1.55
C TYR A 50 6.24 -10.06 -0.19
N SER A 51 6.14 -11.09 0.64
CA SER A 51 6.90 -11.22 1.89
C SER A 51 8.08 -12.16 1.69
N SER A 52 9.29 -11.71 2.04
CA SER A 52 10.45 -12.59 2.17
C SER A 52 10.38 -13.30 3.52
N LEU A 53 10.30 -14.62 3.49
CA LEU A 53 10.18 -15.47 4.67
C LEU A 53 11.33 -16.48 4.70
N SER A 54 11.56 -17.04 5.88
CA SER A 54 12.49 -18.15 6.07
C SER A 54 11.87 -19.22 6.97
N THR A 55 12.32 -20.45 6.81
CA THR A 55 12.02 -21.54 7.73
C THR A 55 13.22 -22.47 7.86
N THR A 56 13.34 -23.13 9.00
CA THR A 56 14.45 -24.04 9.29
C THR A 56 13.96 -25.48 9.15
N ILE A 57 14.63 -26.26 8.31
CA ILE A 57 14.35 -27.67 8.07
C ILE A 57 15.56 -28.52 8.45
N PRO A 58 15.38 -29.74 8.99
CA PRO A 58 16.50 -30.63 9.26
C PRO A 58 16.97 -31.35 7.99
N ASP A 59 18.29 -31.42 7.76
CA ASP A 59 18.83 -32.27 6.69
C ASP A 59 18.44 -33.73 6.94
N THR A 60 17.98 -34.39 5.89
CA THR A 60 17.69 -35.82 5.88
C THR A 60 18.94 -36.68 6.01
N ALA A 61 20.11 -36.14 5.66
CA ALA A 61 21.38 -36.86 5.70
C ALA A 61 21.99 -36.89 7.11
N ASP A 62 22.07 -35.74 7.79
CA ASP A 62 22.75 -35.61 9.08
C ASP A 62 21.91 -35.00 10.21
N GLY A 63 20.69 -34.57 9.92
CA GLY A 63 19.79 -33.92 10.88
C GLY A 63 20.16 -32.48 11.23
N SER A 64 21.17 -31.89 10.58
CA SER A 64 21.57 -30.51 10.84
C SER A 64 20.51 -29.51 10.36
N PRO A 65 20.31 -28.37 11.05
CA PRO A 65 19.30 -27.39 10.66
C PRO A 65 19.78 -26.51 9.50
N HIS A 66 18.97 -26.43 8.43
CA HIS A 66 19.18 -25.57 7.28
C HIS A 66 18.09 -24.50 7.21
N THR A 67 18.48 -23.23 7.07
CA THR A 67 17.53 -22.12 6.90
C THR A 67 17.28 -21.87 5.42
N CYS A 68 16.05 -22.11 4.99
CA CYS A 68 15.63 -21.94 3.61
C CYS A 68 14.76 -20.69 3.46
N ASN A 69 15.13 -19.83 2.51
CA ASN A 69 14.43 -18.59 2.23
C ASN A 69 13.43 -18.80 1.08
N TYR A 70 12.30 -18.11 1.16
CA TYR A 70 11.26 -18.16 0.14
C TYR A 70 10.47 -16.86 0.12
N ASN A 71 9.90 -16.53 -1.03
CA ASN A 71 8.97 -15.43 -1.17
C ASN A 71 7.55 -16.00 -1.17
N ALA A 72 6.66 -15.43 -0.38
CA ALA A 72 5.25 -15.83 -0.31
C ALA A 72 4.35 -14.60 -0.14
N ASN A 73 3.04 -14.83 0.04
CA ASN A 73 2.04 -13.77 0.21
C ASN A 73 2.10 -12.76 -0.93
N TYR A 74 2.29 -13.25 -2.15
CA TYR A 74 2.27 -12.40 -3.33
C TYR A 74 0.91 -11.71 -3.46
N LEU A 75 0.93 -10.40 -3.61
CA LEU A 75 -0.25 -9.56 -3.72
C LEU A 75 -0.09 -8.63 -4.92
N LEU A 76 -1.03 -8.69 -5.85
CA LEU A 76 -1.13 -7.70 -6.92
C LEU A 76 -2.08 -6.59 -6.47
N SER A 77 -1.61 -5.34 -6.44
CA SER A 77 -2.47 -4.16 -6.48
C SER A 77 -2.71 -3.81 -7.94
N ASP A 78 -3.96 -3.80 -8.39
CA ASP A 78 -4.31 -3.50 -9.78
C ASP A 78 -4.45 -1.99 -10.05
N LEU A 79 -4.88 -1.64 -11.26
CA LEU A 79 -5.11 -0.25 -11.68
C LEU A 79 -6.30 0.42 -10.98
N SER A 80 -7.21 -0.36 -10.39
CA SER A 80 -8.33 0.17 -9.60
C SER A 80 -7.95 0.43 -8.14
N GLY A 81 -6.77 -0.02 -7.71
CA GLY A 81 -6.37 -0.05 -6.30
C GLY A 81 -6.87 -1.27 -5.54
N SER A 82 -7.53 -2.21 -6.23
CA SER A 82 -7.94 -3.49 -5.64
C SER A 82 -6.72 -4.38 -5.43
N SER A 83 -6.73 -5.12 -4.33
CA SER A 83 -5.64 -6.04 -3.97
C SER A 83 -6.07 -7.48 -4.20
N HIS A 84 -5.25 -8.23 -4.92
CA HIS A 84 -5.51 -9.59 -5.36
C HIS A 84 -4.47 -10.56 -4.78
N PRO A 85 -4.83 -11.41 -3.79
CA PRO A 85 -3.92 -12.40 -3.26
C PRO A 85 -3.65 -13.46 -4.34
N LEU A 86 -2.38 -13.66 -4.68
CA LEU A 86 -2.02 -14.57 -5.76
C LEU A 86 -1.80 -16.00 -5.25
N HIS A 87 -1.78 -16.23 -3.94
CA HIS A 87 -1.59 -17.54 -3.30
C HIS A 87 -0.35 -18.31 -3.83
N MET A 88 0.68 -17.58 -4.24
CA MET A 88 1.95 -18.14 -4.71
C MET A 88 3.00 -18.19 -3.60
N ALA A 89 3.94 -19.12 -3.73
CA ALA A 89 5.13 -19.22 -2.90
C ALA A 89 6.29 -19.76 -3.75
N VAL A 90 7.37 -18.97 -3.86
CA VAL A 90 8.51 -19.27 -4.72
C VAL A 90 9.77 -19.38 -3.85
N PRO A 91 10.44 -20.55 -3.80
CA PRO A 91 11.67 -20.71 -3.05
C PRO A 91 12.78 -19.82 -3.63
N VAL A 92 13.62 -19.27 -2.76
CA VAL A 92 14.81 -18.52 -3.15
C VAL A 92 15.96 -19.51 -3.31
N PRO A 93 16.59 -19.63 -4.49
CA PRO A 93 17.72 -20.53 -4.67
C PRO A 93 18.82 -20.20 -3.66
N SER A 94 19.10 -21.13 -2.75
CA SER A 94 20.13 -20.96 -1.71
C SER A 94 21.47 -21.60 -2.10
N GLY A 95 21.46 -22.49 -3.10
CA GLY A 95 22.59 -23.37 -3.40
C GLY A 95 22.79 -24.47 -2.34
N ASP A 96 21.87 -24.55 -1.37
CA ASP A 96 21.86 -25.56 -0.33
C ASP A 96 20.99 -26.75 -0.78
N PRO A 97 21.59 -27.94 -1.00
CA PRO A 97 20.86 -29.10 -1.46
C PRO A 97 19.71 -29.52 -0.54
N ALA A 98 19.82 -29.26 0.77
CA ALA A 98 18.75 -29.56 1.72
C ALA A 98 17.51 -28.71 1.42
N CYS A 99 17.70 -27.42 1.12
CA CYS A 99 16.62 -26.54 0.71
C CYS A 99 16.04 -26.92 -0.67
N ASP A 100 16.89 -27.24 -1.64
CA ASP A 100 16.38 -27.50 -3.01
C ASP A 100 15.59 -28.82 -3.11
N VAL A 101 15.90 -29.81 -2.26
CA VAL A 101 15.26 -31.14 -2.31
C VAL A 101 14.05 -31.26 -1.37
N GLN A 102 14.12 -30.64 -0.18
CA GLN A 102 13.11 -30.83 0.86
C GLN A 102 12.08 -29.71 0.93
N PHE A 103 12.43 -28.50 0.49
CA PHE A 103 11.46 -27.44 0.33
C PHE A 103 10.55 -27.87 -0.82
N GLY A 104 9.27 -28.09 -0.53
CA GLY A 104 8.32 -28.63 -1.51
C GLY A 104 8.30 -27.84 -2.83
N PRO A 105 7.64 -28.38 -3.87
CA PRO A 105 7.64 -27.74 -5.18
C PRO A 105 7.13 -26.30 -5.06
N SER A 106 7.74 -25.40 -5.83
CA SER A 106 7.28 -24.01 -5.94
C SER A 106 5.80 -23.96 -6.26
N ILE A 107 5.03 -23.16 -5.50
CA ILE A 107 3.67 -22.80 -5.85
C ILE A 107 3.78 -21.60 -6.80
N ALA A 108 4.16 -21.92 -8.03
CA ALA A 108 4.50 -20.95 -9.07
C ALA A 108 3.29 -20.42 -9.85
N SER A 109 2.07 -20.87 -9.51
CA SER A 109 0.84 -20.36 -10.10
C SER A 109 -0.24 -20.25 -9.05
N GLY A 110 -1.08 -19.25 -9.17
CA GLY A 110 -2.24 -19.05 -8.29
C GLY A 110 -3.07 -17.86 -8.78
N GLY A 111 -3.84 -17.26 -7.89
CA GLY A 111 -4.75 -16.17 -8.23
C GLY A 111 -6.03 -16.23 -7.40
N ASP A 112 -6.97 -15.36 -7.75
CA ASP A 112 -8.33 -15.33 -7.21
C ASP A 112 -9.35 -15.43 -8.35
N ASP A 113 -10.62 -15.14 -8.07
CA ASP A 113 -11.69 -15.20 -9.08
C ASP A 113 -11.52 -14.18 -10.22
N PHE A 114 -10.67 -13.17 -10.06
CA PHE A 114 -10.51 -12.04 -10.98
C PHE A 114 -9.16 -12.02 -11.69
N VAL A 115 -8.11 -12.56 -11.07
CA VAL A 115 -6.76 -12.60 -11.65
C VAL A 115 -6.13 -13.98 -11.55
N GLN A 116 -5.30 -14.31 -12.55
CA GLN A 116 -4.47 -15.51 -12.55
C GLN A 116 -3.00 -15.11 -12.69
N ALA A 117 -2.15 -15.70 -11.87
CA ALA A 117 -0.72 -15.44 -11.85
C ALA A 117 0.11 -16.69 -12.15
N TYR A 118 1.27 -16.45 -12.75
CA TYR A 118 2.31 -17.44 -12.98
C TYR A 118 3.69 -16.81 -12.76
N ALA A 119 4.58 -17.55 -12.12
CA ALA A 119 5.96 -17.22 -11.85
C ALA A 119 6.88 -18.25 -12.52
N ASN A 120 7.89 -17.79 -13.23
CA ASN A 120 8.99 -18.61 -13.73
C ASN A 120 10.27 -18.21 -12.97
N GLY A 121 10.40 -18.74 -11.75
CA GLY A 121 11.45 -18.32 -10.81
C GLY A 121 11.16 -16.98 -10.14
N LEU A 122 12.21 -16.27 -9.74
CA LEU A 122 12.12 -15.00 -9.00
C LEU A 122 12.20 -13.75 -9.88
N SER A 123 12.37 -13.91 -11.19
CA SER A 123 12.65 -12.82 -12.13
C SER A 123 11.66 -12.73 -13.29
N ASP A 124 10.60 -13.54 -13.27
CA ASP A 124 9.57 -13.54 -14.31
C ASP A 124 8.21 -13.86 -13.71
N PHE A 125 7.41 -12.82 -13.47
CA PHE A 125 6.02 -12.96 -13.06
C PHE A 125 5.10 -12.44 -14.15
N ARG A 126 3.98 -13.13 -14.34
CA ARG A 126 2.89 -12.71 -15.21
C ARG A 126 1.60 -12.79 -14.43
N VAL A 127 0.81 -11.75 -14.47
CA VAL A 127 -0.55 -11.74 -13.92
C VAL A 127 -1.50 -11.34 -15.03
N ALA A 128 -2.59 -12.07 -15.22
CA ALA A 128 -3.63 -11.77 -16.18
C ALA A 128 -4.95 -11.51 -15.42
N ASP A 129 -5.66 -10.45 -15.78
CA ASP A 129 -7.00 -10.19 -15.25
C ASP A 129 -8.11 -10.78 -16.13
N ALA A 130 -9.34 -10.78 -15.62
CA ALA A 130 -10.53 -11.26 -16.32
C ALA A 130 -10.82 -10.53 -17.64
N ASP A 131 -10.27 -9.33 -17.85
CA ASP A 131 -10.38 -8.56 -19.07
C ASP A 131 -9.31 -8.93 -20.12
N GLY A 132 -8.40 -9.84 -19.79
CA GLY A 132 -7.30 -10.26 -20.65
C GLY A 132 -6.16 -9.25 -20.69
N THR A 133 -6.09 -8.32 -19.73
CA THR A 133 -4.90 -7.48 -19.52
C THR A 133 -3.83 -8.31 -18.83
N VAL A 134 -2.60 -8.28 -19.35
CA VAL A 134 -1.47 -9.01 -18.79
C VAL A 134 -0.42 -8.04 -18.26
N TYR A 135 -0.07 -8.20 -16.99
CA TYR A 135 0.99 -7.49 -16.29
C TYR A 135 2.23 -8.39 -16.26
N LYS A 136 3.35 -7.93 -16.82
CA LYS A 136 4.64 -8.63 -16.76
C LYS A 136 5.55 -7.95 -15.76
N PHE A 137 6.13 -8.69 -14.82
CA PHE A 137 7.12 -8.19 -13.87
C PHE A 137 8.41 -9.00 -14.02
N SER A 138 9.55 -8.34 -13.93
CA SER A 138 10.86 -8.99 -13.90
C SER A 138 11.30 -9.18 -12.46
N SER A 139 11.92 -8.17 -11.87
CA SER A 139 12.35 -8.12 -10.46
C SER A 139 11.88 -6.86 -9.74
N SER A 140 11.13 -5.97 -10.42
CA SER A 140 10.55 -4.76 -9.83
C SER A 140 9.15 -5.04 -9.28
N SER A 141 8.76 -4.24 -8.29
CA SER A 141 7.40 -4.26 -7.78
C SER A 141 6.38 -3.70 -8.77
N VAL A 142 6.78 -2.93 -9.79
CA VAL A 142 5.89 -2.50 -10.88
C VAL A 142 6.15 -3.29 -12.16
N PRO A 143 5.17 -3.38 -13.08
CA PRO A 143 5.33 -4.16 -14.28
C PRO A 143 6.38 -3.54 -15.21
N ASP A 144 7.09 -4.39 -15.95
CA ASP A 144 7.90 -4.02 -17.11
C ASP A 144 6.98 -3.52 -18.23
N TYR A 145 5.85 -4.21 -18.45
CA TYR A 145 4.84 -3.80 -19.40
C TYR A 145 3.44 -4.28 -19.01
N ILE A 146 2.44 -3.59 -19.54
CA ILE A 146 1.02 -3.96 -19.49
C ILE A 146 0.57 -4.24 -20.91
N GLU A 147 0.02 -5.42 -21.17
CA GLU A 147 -0.43 -5.86 -22.49
C GLU A 147 -1.95 -6.01 -22.50
N ASP A 148 -2.64 -5.39 -23.45
CA ASP A 148 -4.08 -5.58 -23.63
C ASP A 148 -4.42 -6.88 -24.38
N ARG A 149 -5.71 -7.24 -24.42
CA ARG A 149 -6.20 -8.43 -25.14
C ARG A 149 -5.91 -8.47 -26.64
N ASN A 150 -5.50 -7.36 -27.24
CA ASN A 150 -5.14 -7.27 -28.65
C ASN A 150 -3.61 -7.35 -28.87
N GLY A 151 -2.83 -7.57 -27.81
CA GLY A 151 -1.37 -7.64 -27.85
C GLY A 151 -0.68 -6.28 -27.87
N ASN A 152 -1.41 -5.17 -27.67
CA ASN A 152 -0.78 -3.86 -27.54
C ASN A 152 -0.14 -3.74 -26.16
N LYS A 153 1.11 -3.30 -26.13
CA LYS A 153 1.90 -3.11 -24.91
C LYS A 153 2.06 -1.64 -24.56
N LEU A 154 1.94 -1.36 -23.27
CA LEU A 154 2.44 -0.17 -22.60
C LEU A 154 3.69 -0.56 -21.83
N LEU A 155 4.85 -0.14 -22.32
CA LEU A 155 6.13 -0.35 -21.66
C LEU A 155 6.29 0.68 -20.55
N VAL A 156 6.49 0.22 -19.32
CA VAL A 156 6.68 1.05 -18.15
C VAL A 156 8.17 1.07 -17.83
N THR A 157 8.76 2.25 -17.81
CA THR A 157 10.16 2.46 -17.45
C THR A 157 10.23 3.39 -16.27
N LEU A 158 10.72 2.87 -15.15
CA LEU A 158 11.06 3.66 -14.00
C LEU A 158 12.51 4.13 -14.07
N ASN A 159 12.74 5.33 -13.59
CA ASN A 159 14.07 5.87 -13.37
C ASN A 159 14.08 6.64 -12.04
N SER A 160 15.25 7.05 -11.58
CA SER A 160 15.40 7.88 -10.38
C SER A 160 14.60 9.17 -10.43
N SER A 161 14.18 9.58 -11.62
CA SER A 161 13.46 10.81 -11.91
C SER A 161 11.99 10.61 -12.32
N GLY A 162 11.45 9.40 -12.12
CA GLY A 162 10.03 9.09 -12.29
C GLY A 162 9.71 7.90 -13.17
N ALA A 163 8.45 7.82 -13.59
CA ALA A 163 7.94 6.82 -14.51
C ALA A 163 7.71 7.43 -15.90
N THR A 164 8.05 6.67 -16.93
CA THR A 164 7.68 6.92 -18.32
C THR A 164 6.95 5.71 -18.86
N VAL A 165 5.90 5.95 -19.64
CA VAL A 165 5.10 4.91 -20.27
C VAL A 165 5.07 5.17 -21.77
N THR A 166 5.46 4.17 -22.54
CA THR A 166 5.45 4.23 -24.01
C THR A 166 4.56 3.15 -24.57
N ASP A 167 3.89 3.43 -25.68
CA ASP A 167 3.12 2.41 -26.39
C ASP A 167 4.01 1.53 -27.28
N SER A 168 3.40 0.55 -27.94
CA SER A 168 4.11 -0.39 -28.84
C SER A 168 4.73 0.27 -30.07
N ALA A 169 4.34 1.50 -30.42
CA ALA A 169 4.95 2.29 -31.47
C ALA A 169 6.09 3.20 -30.95
N GLY A 170 6.44 3.11 -29.66
CA GLY A 170 7.46 3.91 -29.01
C GLY A 170 7.02 5.34 -28.69
N ARG A 171 5.73 5.65 -28.80
CA ARG A 171 5.21 6.99 -28.47
C ARG A 171 5.00 7.09 -26.97
N MET A 172 5.42 8.20 -26.39
CA MET A 172 5.17 8.48 -24.98
C MET A 172 3.67 8.70 -24.73
N VAL A 173 3.11 7.93 -23.81
CA VAL A 173 1.71 8.01 -23.37
C VAL A 173 1.62 8.81 -22.07
N LEU A 174 2.54 8.53 -21.14
CA LEU A 174 2.64 9.21 -19.86
C LEU A 174 4.11 9.47 -19.52
N SER A 175 4.40 10.62 -18.93
CA SER A 175 5.64 10.84 -18.18
C SER A 175 5.35 11.60 -16.90
N THR A 176 5.97 11.19 -15.80
CA THR A 176 5.95 11.92 -14.54
C THR A 176 7.32 12.59 -14.35
N GLY A 177 7.38 13.87 -13.97
CA GLY A 177 8.66 14.55 -13.68
C GLY A 177 8.92 14.67 -12.18
N THR A 178 10.07 14.21 -11.68
CA THR A 178 10.43 14.35 -10.25
C THR A 178 11.03 15.70 -9.87
N ASN A 179 10.89 16.05 -8.59
CA ASN A 179 11.85 16.88 -7.87
C ASN A 179 12.81 16.00 -7.00
N SER A 180 13.72 16.61 -6.26
CA SER A 180 14.73 15.93 -5.43
C SER A 180 14.18 15.00 -4.34
N ASN A 181 12.86 14.98 -4.09
CA ASN A 181 12.22 14.19 -3.03
C ASN A 181 11.34 13.04 -3.58
N TYR A 182 11.51 12.66 -4.85
CA TYR A 182 10.67 11.65 -5.52
C TYR A 182 9.18 12.01 -5.58
N LEU A 183 8.85 13.29 -5.39
CA LEU A 183 7.51 13.83 -5.55
C LEU A 183 7.38 14.40 -6.96
N PHE A 184 6.31 14.03 -7.66
CA PHE A 184 6.00 14.59 -8.96
C PHE A 184 5.23 15.90 -8.79
N ASN A 185 5.69 16.96 -9.45
CA ASN A 185 4.96 18.22 -9.52
C ASN A 185 4.10 18.32 -10.79
N SER A 186 4.38 17.46 -11.78
CA SER A 186 3.63 17.43 -13.03
C SER A 186 3.65 16.05 -13.68
N MET A 187 2.57 15.77 -14.41
CA MET A 187 2.42 14.57 -15.24
C MET A 187 1.97 15.02 -16.61
N ASN A 188 2.70 14.56 -17.64
CA ASN A 188 2.36 14.83 -19.03
C ASN A 188 1.67 13.60 -19.60
N VAL A 189 0.42 13.78 -20.04
CA VAL A 189 -0.35 12.77 -20.76
C VAL A 189 -0.42 13.18 -22.22
N SER A 190 -0.10 12.26 -23.12
CA SER A 190 -0.07 12.54 -24.55
C SER A 190 -1.42 13.09 -25.04
N GLY A 191 -1.38 14.24 -25.73
CA GLY A 191 -2.56 14.91 -26.26
C GLY A 191 -3.34 15.78 -25.26
N LEU A 192 -2.89 15.91 -24.01
CA LEU A 192 -3.51 16.76 -23.00
C LEU A 192 -2.51 17.83 -22.49
N ALA A 193 -3.05 18.92 -21.94
CA ALA A 193 -2.23 19.81 -21.11
C ALA A 193 -1.74 19.06 -19.84
N PRO A 194 -0.60 19.47 -19.24
CA PRO A 194 -0.07 18.79 -18.07
C PRO A 194 -1.04 18.81 -16.88
N ILE A 195 -1.08 17.72 -16.12
CA ILE A 195 -1.68 17.70 -14.78
C ILE A 195 -0.61 18.19 -13.81
N THR A 196 -0.88 19.23 -13.03
CA THR A 196 0.08 19.77 -12.06
C THR A 196 -0.35 19.50 -10.63
N ILE A 197 0.62 19.18 -9.78
CA ILE A 197 0.41 18.78 -8.39
C ILE A 197 1.15 19.77 -7.52
N GLN A 198 0.41 20.40 -6.61
CA GLN A 198 0.97 21.29 -5.61
C GLN A 198 1.05 20.53 -4.29
N TRP A 199 2.25 20.49 -3.72
CA TRP A 199 2.50 19.90 -2.42
C TRP A 199 2.53 20.98 -1.34
N GLU A 200 2.11 20.61 -0.14
CA GLU A 200 2.28 21.40 1.08
C GLU A 200 2.94 20.57 2.18
N THR A 201 3.38 21.25 3.23
CA THR A 201 3.87 20.62 4.45
C THR A 201 2.73 20.56 5.45
N VAL A 202 2.37 19.35 5.86
CA VAL A 202 1.36 19.08 6.90
C VAL A 202 2.07 18.63 8.16
N SER A 203 1.66 19.15 9.30
CA SER A 203 2.11 18.66 10.61
C SER A 203 1.01 17.84 11.28
N GLY A 204 1.40 16.80 12.01
CA GLY A 204 0.47 16.00 12.79
C GLY A 204 1.16 15.10 13.81
N GLY A 205 0.39 14.64 14.78
CA GLY A 205 0.77 13.67 15.79
C GLY A 205 -0.46 13.23 16.58
N PHE A 206 -0.50 11.98 16.99
CA PHE A 206 -1.63 11.44 17.76
C PHE A 206 -1.11 10.40 18.74
N CYS A 207 -1.87 10.19 19.82
CA CYS A 207 -1.58 9.17 20.80
C CYS A 207 -2.68 8.10 20.76
N LEU A 208 -2.27 6.85 20.64
CA LEU A 208 -3.11 5.67 20.65
C LEU A 208 -2.95 4.94 21.98
N GLN A 209 -3.97 4.22 22.45
CA GLN A 209 -3.77 3.26 23.53
C GLN A 209 -3.21 1.95 22.98
N SER A 210 -2.44 1.23 23.79
CA SER A 210 -1.98 -0.12 23.52
C SER A 210 -2.19 -0.99 24.74
N GLU A 211 -2.47 -2.27 24.50
CA GLU A 211 -2.58 -3.24 25.57
C GLU A 211 -1.26 -3.33 26.35
N GLY A 212 -1.33 -3.10 27.66
CA GLY A 212 -0.18 -3.21 28.57
C GLY A 212 0.84 -2.07 28.50
N GLN A 213 0.56 -0.98 27.77
CA GLN A 213 1.44 0.20 27.72
C GLN A 213 0.64 1.50 27.82
N SER A 214 1.19 2.49 28.53
CA SER A 214 0.60 3.83 28.63
C SER A 214 0.94 4.65 27.38
N GLY A 215 0.06 4.61 26.38
CA GLY A 215 0.07 5.52 25.23
C GLY A 215 1.18 5.29 24.20
N LEU A 216 0.81 4.95 22.97
CA LEU A 216 1.66 5.01 21.78
C LEU A 216 1.48 6.37 21.13
N CYS A 217 2.40 7.29 21.34
CA CYS A 217 2.34 8.59 20.68
C CYS A 217 3.21 8.59 19.42
N ALA A 218 2.64 9.03 18.30
CA ALA A 218 3.41 9.46 17.15
C ALA A 218 4.16 10.73 17.53
N ALA A 219 5.48 10.73 17.32
CA ALA A 219 6.24 11.96 17.41
C ALA A 219 5.61 12.97 16.46
N SER A 220 5.34 14.19 16.94
CA SER A 220 4.84 15.26 16.09
C SER A 220 5.79 15.43 14.91
N GLY A 221 5.31 15.10 13.72
CA GLY A 221 6.09 15.06 12.50
C GLY A 221 5.58 16.09 11.50
N VAL A 222 6.44 16.43 10.55
CA VAL A 222 6.01 17.10 9.31
C VAL A 222 6.12 16.11 8.16
N MET A 223 5.16 16.16 7.26
CA MET A 223 5.09 15.33 6.06
C MET A 223 4.70 16.18 4.86
N SER A 224 5.12 15.77 3.67
CA SER A 224 4.64 16.40 2.43
C SER A 224 3.34 15.75 2.01
N ALA A 225 2.34 16.55 1.68
CA ALA A 225 1.04 16.04 1.25
C ALA A 225 0.51 16.90 0.09
N ILE A 226 -0.38 16.35 -0.74
CA ILE A 226 -0.92 17.08 -1.90
C ILE A 226 -1.91 18.14 -1.44
N GLN A 227 -1.62 19.41 -1.70
CA GLN A 227 -2.54 20.52 -1.47
C GLN A 227 -3.59 20.62 -2.59
N SER A 228 -3.18 20.47 -3.84
CA SER A 228 -4.07 20.57 -5.00
C SER A 228 -3.57 19.77 -6.20
N ILE A 229 -4.52 19.37 -7.04
CA ILE A 229 -4.25 18.76 -8.36
C ILE A 229 -5.01 19.56 -9.39
N THR A 230 -4.29 20.26 -10.27
CA THR A 230 -4.86 21.00 -11.40
C THR A 230 -4.92 20.10 -12.63
N LEU A 231 -6.12 19.97 -13.19
CA LEU A 231 -6.44 19.15 -14.35
C LEU A 231 -6.12 19.88 -15.65
N PRO A 232 -6.10 19.18 -16.81
CA PRO A 232 -5.77 19.80 -18.09
C PRO A 232 -6.72 20.94 -18.53
N ASN A 233 -7.93 20.98 -17.95
CA ASN A 233 -8.93 22.03 -18.17
C ASN A 233 -8.81 23.22 -17.22
N GLN A 234 -7.71 23.32 -16.45
CA GLN A 234 -7.44 24.35 -15.45
C GLN A 234 -8.40 24.38 -14.23
N THR A 235 -9.24 23.36 -14.08
CA THR A 235 -9.97 23.15 -12.82
C THR A 235 -9.15 22.29 -11.88
N GLN A 236 -9.45 22.31 -10.57
CA GLN A 236 -8.62 21.62 -9.59
C GLN A 236 -9.41 20.90 -8.51
N TYR A 237 -8.80 19.83 -8.00
CA TYR A 237 -9.10 19.30 -6.68
C TYR A 237 -8.28 20.06 -5.65
N SER A 238 -8.83 20.29 -4.45
CA SER A 238 -8.04 20.74 -3.31
C SER A 238 -8.28 19.87 -2.09
N PHE A 239 -7.26 19.78 -1.25
CA PHE A 239 -7.22 18.88 -0.12
C PHE A 239 -6.92 19.68 1.15
N GLN A 240 -7.50 19.26 2.26
CA GLN A 240 -7.25 19.82 3.58
C GLN A 240 -6.97 18.69 4.55
N TYR A 241 -6.20 19.00 5.59
CA TYR A 241 -5.75 18.02 6.57
C TYR A 241 -6.17 18.44 7.97
N ASP A 242 -6.41 17.46 8.83
CA ASP A 242 -6.64 17.66 10.25
C ASP A 242 -5.30 18.09 10.90
N PRO A 243 -5.22 19.26 11.54
CA PRO A 243 -3.96 19.77 12.08
C PRO A 243 -3.46 19.00 13.31
N THR A 244 -4.32 18.19 13.93
CA THR A 244 -3.96 17.33 15.06
C THR A 244 -3.29 16.08 14.53
N THR A 245 -3.95 15.35 13.65
CA THR A 245 -3.49 14.02 13.21
C THR A 245 -2.63 14.05 11.95
N GLY A 246 -2.70 15.13 11.16
CA GLY A 246 -2.13 15.22 9.82
C GLY A 246 -2.94 14.47 8.75
N LEU A 247 -4.04 13.79 9.11
CA LEU A 247 -4.83 12.99 8.16
C LEU A 247 -5.72 13.86 7.27
N LEU A 248 -6.00 13.42 6.04
CA LEU A 248 -6.89 14.10 5.10
C LEU A 248 -8.28 14.33 5.73
N SER A 249 -8.69 15.59 5.85
CA SER A 249 -9.95 16.00 6.45
C SER A 249 -10.99 16.47 5.44
N GLN A 250 -10.59 16.95 4.25
CA GLN A 250 -11.53 17.38 3.21
C GLN A 250 -10.95 17.22 1.81
N ILE A 251 -11.82 16.84 0.86
CA ILE A 251 -11.59 16.90 -0.58
C ILE A 251 -12.63 17.86 -1.16
N THR A 252 -12.18 18.92 -1.83
CA THR A 252 -13.02 19.82 -2.60
C THR A 252 -12.84 19.52 -4.09
N TYR A 253 -13.95 19.30 -4.78
CA TYR A 253 -13.98 18.95 -6.19
C TYR A 253 -13.93 20.20 -7.08
N PRO A 254 -13.52 20.06 -8.35
CA PRO A 254 -13.60 21.12 -9.35
C PRO A 254 -14.92 21.90 -9.43
N SER A 255 -16.04 21.23 -9.15
CA SER A 255 -17.38 21.83 -9.18
C SER A 255 -17.74 22.65 -7.93
N GLY A 256 -16.89 22.65 -6.90
CA GLY A 256 -17.13 23.31 -5.61
C GLY A 256 -17.76 22.40 -4.54
N GLY A 257 -18.34 21.26 -4.92
CA GLY A 257 -18.77 20.23 -3.97
C GLY A 257 -17.60 19.68 -3.15
N TRP A 258 -17.88 19.05 -2.01
CA TRP A 258 -16.84 18.51 -1.13
C TRP A 258 -17.26 17.20 -0.44
N VAL A 259 -16.25 16.44 -0.01
CA VAL A 259 -16.37 15.33 0.94
C VAL A 259 -15.47 15.66 2.13
N LYS A 260 -16.02 15.58 3.35
CA LYS A 260 -15.33 15.90 4.60
C LYS A 260 -15.31 14.69 5.52
N TYR A 261 -14.21 14.52 6.23
CA TYR A 261 -13.95 13.43 7.15
C TYR A 261 -13.68 13.97 8.54
N GLN A 262 -14.30 13.35 9.53
CA GLN A 262 -13.92 13.50 10.93
C GLN A 262 -13.19 12.23 11.37
N TRP A 263 -11.99 12.40 11.88
CA TRP A 263 -11.19 11.30 12.42
C TRP A 263 -11.48 11.11 13.90
N GLY A 264 -11.48 9.86 14.32
CA GLY A 264 -11.51 9.42 15.71
C GLY A 264 -10.66 8.18 15.86
N THR A 265 -10.92 7.43 16.92
CA THR A 265 -10.11 6.26 17.29
C THR A 265 -10.97 4.99 17.18
N ASN A 266 -10.46 3.97 16.49
CA ASN A 266 -10.96 2.59 16.58
C ASN A 266 -10.21 1.87 17.70
N PRO A 267 -10.83 1.66 18.88
CA PRO A 267 -10.13 1.16 20.06
C PRO A 267 -9.69 -0.29 19.88
N MET A 268 -8.42 -0.57 20.19
CA MET A 268 -7.81 -1.90 20.04
C MET A 268 -8.10 -2.53 18.67
N GLY A 269 -8.19 -1.72 17.61
CA GLY A 269 -8.61 -2.15 16.28
C GLY A 269 -7.51 -2.79 15.44
N GLU A 270 -6.27 -2.74 15.91
CA GLU A 270 -5.09 -3.23 15.18
C GLU A 270 -4.17 -4.07 16.07
N VAL A 271 -3.29 -4.81 15.41
CA VAL A 271 -2.21 -5.56 16.06
C VAL A 271 -0.89 -5.30 15.35
N THR A 272 0.15 -5.05 16.14
CA THR A 272 1.53 -4.98 15.64
C THR A 272 2.35 -6.08 16.29
N THR A 273 3.16 -6.75 15.48
CA THR A 273 4.15 -7.73 15.95
C THR A 273 5.54 -7.10 15.86
N VAL A 274 6.26 -7.05 16.99
CA VAL A 274 7.66 -6.59 17.02
C VAL A 274 8.60 -7.77 17.19
N PRO A 275 9.78 -7.74 16.54
CA PRO A 275 10.79 -8.78 16.71
C PRO A 275 11.29 -8.81 18.15
N ALA A 276 11.66 -10.00 18.63
CA ALA A 276 12.27 -10.14 19.94
C ALA A 276 13.67 -9.52 19.96
N LEU A 277 14.04 -8.94 21.11
CA LEU A 277 15.30 -8.20 21.23
C LEU A 277 16.55 -9.07 21.15
N ASN A 278 16.54 -10.35 21.57
CA ASN A 278 17.80 -11.11 21.70
C ASN A 278 17.76 -12.65 21.50
N THR A 279 16.61 -13.35 21.53
CA THR A 279 16.51 -14.82 21.24
C THR A 279 15.07 -15.37 21.39
N GLY A 280 14.09 -14.54 21.76
CA GLY A 280 12.73 -14.97 22.02
C GLY A 280 11.83 -14.97 20.78
N ASP A 281 10.62 -15.46 20.97
CA ASP A 281 9.56 -15.35 20.00
C ASP A 281 9.05 -13.90 19.86
N PRO A 282 8.58 -13.50 18.67
CA PRO A 282 8.07 -12.15 18.43
C PRO A 282 6.89 -11.83 19.36
N MET A 283 6.73 -10.57 19.75
CA MET A 283 5.66 -10.15 20.65
C MET A 283 4.61 -9.32 19.90
N SER A 284 3.35 -9.73 20.02
CA SER A 284 2.21 -9.01 19.44
C SER A 284 1.50 -8.11 20.45
N TYR A 285 1.19 -6.88 20.05
CA TYR A 285 0.48 -5.88 20.85
C TYR A 285 -0.76 -5.41 20.12
N ARG A 286 -1.90 -5.39 20.82
CA ARG A 286 -3.11 -4.75 20.32
C ARG A 286 -3.03 -3.27 20.63
N HIS A 287 -3.46 -2.45 19.70
CA HIS A 287 -3.49 -1.02 19.89
C HIS A 287 -4.65 -0.39 19.13
N ASP A 288 -4.99 0.81 19.55
CA ASP A 288 -5.94 1.65 18.84
C ASP A 288 -5.42 2.01 17.44
N TRP A 289 -6.29 2.52 16.58
CA TRP A 289 -5.90 3.09 15.29
C TRP A 289 -6.81 4.24 14.87
N PRO A 290 -6.31 5.28 14.16
CA PRO A 290 -7.17 6.31 13.61
C PRO A 290 -8.20 5.72 12.63
N ALA A 291 -9.43 6.19 12.72
CA ALA A 291 -10.51 5.77 11.83
C ALA A 291 -11.48 6.94 11.56
N ILE A 292 -12.17 6.91 10.42
CA ILE A 292 -13.17 7.93 10.07
C ILE A 292 -14.43 7.67 10.89
N VAL A 293 -14.78 8.55 11.83
CA VAL A 293 -16.01 8.42 12.63
C VAL A 293 -17.21 9.13 12.01
N GLN A 294 -16.97 10.06 11.09
CA GLN A 294 -18.02 10.72 10.31
C GLN A 294 -17.53 11.09 8.91
N ARG A 295 -18.41 10.95 7.93
CA ARG A 295 -18.25 11.45 6.57
C ARG A 295 -19.44 12.30 6.18
N SER A 296 -19.18 13.50 5.68
CA SER A 296 -20.21 14.40 5.16
C SER A 296 -19.92 14.77 3.71
N VAL A 297 -20.97 14.98 2.92
CA VAL A 297 -20.89 15.32 1.50
C VAL A 297 -21.74 16.54 1.21
N SER A 298 -21.21 17.46 0.41
CA SER A 298 -21.94 18.57 -0.18
C SER A 298 -21.78 18.57 -1.70
N PHE A 299 -22.88 18.71 -2.43
CA PHE A 299 -22.85 18.79 -3.90
C PHE A 299 -22.67 20.22 -4.40
N ASP A 300 -23.12 21.21 -3.63
CA ASP A 300 -23.10 22.64 -3.97
C ASP A 300 -22.03 23.44 -3.20
N GLY A 301 -21.24 22.75 -2.38
CA GLY A 301 -20.20 23.34 -1.54
C GLY A 301 -20.71 24.00 -0.26
N THR A 302 -22.03 24.10 -0.07
CA THR A 302 -22.65 24.87 1.03
C THR A 302 -23.52 24.00 1.94
N ASN A 303 -24.40 23.18 1.37
CA ASN A 303 -25.36 22.37 2.11
C ASN A 303 -24.86 20.93 2.26
N ILE A 304 -25.03 20.34 3.45
CA ILE A 304 -24.77 18.91 3.67
C ILE A 304 -25.90 18.11 3.02
N ALA A 305 -25.55 17.37 1.98
CA ALA A 305 -26.48 16.51 1.24
C ALA A 305 -26.53 15.08 1.81
N LEU A 306 -25.41 14.60 2.36
CA LEU A 306 -25.31 13.29 2.99
C LEU A 306 -24.38 13.39 4.20
N GLN A 307 -24.77 12.73 5.29
CA GLN A 307 -23.94 12.52 6.47
C GLN A 307 -24.03 11.06 6.88
N GLN A 308 -22.89 10.48 7.23
CA GLN A 308 -22.77 9.10 7.70
C GLN A 308 -21.86 9.11 8.92
N ASN A 309 -22.29 8.45 9.99
CA ASN A 309 -21.45 8.18 11.14
C ASN A 309 -20.96 6.72 11.05
N PHE A 310 -19.81 6.42 11.65
CA PHE A 310 -19.23 5.10 11.64
C PHE A 310 -18.87 4.65 13.04
N GLU A 311 -19.23 3.40 13.33
CA GLU A 311 -18.78 2.67 14.51
C GLU A 311 -17.93 1.48 14.08
N TYR A 312 -16.92 1.18 14.88
CA TYR A 312 -15.96 0.11 14.60
C TYR A 312 -15.97 -0.91 15.73
N SER A 313 -15.90 -2.19 15.37
CA SER A 313 -15.70 -3.27 16.33
C SER A 313 -14.70 -4.29 15.78
N THR A 314 -13.87 -4.83 16.68
CA THR A 314 -12.90 -5.87 16.36
C THR A 314 -13.09 -7.03 17.32
N GLY A 315 -13.35 -8.21 16.77
CA GLY A 315 -13.81 -9.38 17.51
C GLY A 315 -13.04 -10.65 17.14
N GLY A 316 -13.38 -11.74 17.85
CA GLY A 316 -12.76 -13.05 17.60
C GLY A 316 -11.24 -13.03 17.84
N TRP A 317 -10.81 -12.36 18.91
CA TRP A 317 -9.39 -12.31 19.26
C TRP A 317 -8.88 -13.69 19.65
N VAL A 318 -7.86 -14.15 18.94
CA VAL A 318 -7.08 -15.34 19.23
C VAL A 318 -5.77 -14.91 19.85
N TYR A 319 -5.46 -15.50 21.01
CA TYR A 319 -4.25 -15.24 21.76
C TYR A 319 -3.41 -16.50 21.82
N SER A 320 -2.14 -16.37 21.46
CA SER A 320 -1.10 -17.26 21.95
C SER A 320 -0.13 -16.46 22.83
N GLN A 321 0.87 -17.15 23.38
CA GLN A 321 1.94 -16.51 24.14
C GLN A 321 2.69 -15.41 23.35
N TYR A 322 2.70 -15.48 22.02
CA TYR A 322 3.52 -14.63 21.15
C TYR A 322 2.72 -13.91 20.06
N THR A 323 1.62 -14.52 19.63
CA THR A 323 0.77 -14.01 18.55
C THR A 323 -0.57 -13.53 19.08
N LYS A 324 -1.02 -12.39 18.56
CA LYS A 324 -2.38 -11.91 18.71
C LYS A 324 -2.94 -11.73 17.31
N ALA A 325 -4.13 -12.23 17.09
CA ALA A 325 -4.84 -12.09 15.82
C ALA A 325 -6.33 -11.90 16.09
N TRP A 326 -7.03 -11.30 15.15
CA TRP A 326 -8.49 -11.22 15.16
C TRP A 326 -9.05 -12.00 13.97
N THR A 327 -10.25 -12.54 14.12
CA THR A 327 -10.95 -13.23 13.01
C THR A 327 -12.05 -12.38 12.41
N SER A 328 -12.45 -11.27 13.05
CA SER A 328 -13.41 -10.33 12.51
C SER A 328 -13.10 -8.88 12.84
N LYS A 329 -13.35 -8.01 11.86
CA LYS A 329 -13.34 -6.55 12.00
C LYS A 329 -14.56 -6.02 11.24
N GLN A 330 -15.35 -5.18 11.90
CA GLN A 330 -16.62 -4.71 11.36
C GLN A 330 -16.69 -3.19 11.46
N THR A 331 -17.26 -2.58 10.42
CA THR A 331 -17.66 -1.18 10.39
C THR A 331 -19.17 -1.12 10.23
N THR A 332 -19.84 -0.40 11.12
CA THR A 332 -21.29 -0.15 11.07
C THR A 332 -21.53 1.29 10.68
N VAL A 333 -22.36 1.52 9.66
CA VAL A 333 -22.81 2.86 9.29
C VAL A 333 -24.02 3.21 10.16
N THR A 334 -23.88 4.28 10.94
CA THR A 334 -24.96 4.81 11.78
C THR A 334 -25.47 6.13 11.21
N SER A 335 -26.77 6.39 11.41
CA SER A 335 -27.47 7.60 10.96
C SER A 335 -27.10 8.81 11.80
#